data_AF-A0A8H6W4H6-F1
#
_entry.id   AF-A0A8H6W4H6-F1
#
_cell.length_a   1.000
_cell.length_b   1.000
_cell.length_c   1.000
_cell.angle_alpha   90.00
_cell.angle_beta   90.00
_cell.angle_gamma   90.00
#
_symmetry.space_group_name_H-M   'P 1'
#
loop_
_entity.id
_entity.type
_entity.pdbx_description
1 polymer ?
#
loop_
_entity_poly.entity_id
_entity_poly.type
_entity_poly.pdbx_seq_one_letter_code
_entity_poly.pdbx_strand_id
1 'polypeptide(L)'
;MSLRQRIPFQAPDDDDNNGQPQVLDETEQEELIENLRKENSQTSARTIVMLHGVLGFSSLLQLTYLLKPSNSSPLFEFFPPTSTTSLESIPAPTSFSLLALLLHANLLLHLHPTFLHNAFPPIPLSYSTSYALACVAPTLALFLGRAWQTTLWSSFPALVIGLVHSVHSTLKEGDQALAELEALKYRAAGP
;
A
#
# COMPACT_ATOMS: atom_id res chain seq x y z
N MET A 1 52.23 -14.18 9.96
CA MET A 1 51.11 -13.23 9.77
C MET A 1 50.36 -13.63 8.50
N SER A 2 49.11 -14.05 8.63
CA SER A 2 48.28 -14.50 7.50
C SER A 2 47.36 -13.34 7.08
N LEU A 3 47.50 -12.90 5.83
CA LEU A 3 46.68 -11.85 5.24
C LEU A 3 45.29 -12.42 4.92
N ARG A 4 44.25 -11.85 5.56
CA ARG A 4 42.85 -12.20 5.32
C ARG A 4 42.42 -11.70 3.94
N GLN A 5 42.27 -12.63 3.00
CA GLN A 5 41.79 -12.37 1.64
C GLN A 5 40.28 -12.02 1.68
N ARG A 6 39.89 -10.96 0.97
CA ARG A 6 38.47 -10.59 0.81
C ARG A 6 37.83 -11.50 -0.23
N ILE A 7 36.74 -12.15 0.13
CA ILE A 7 35.94 -13.01 -0.75
C ILE A 7 34.89 -12.12 -1.41
N PRO A 8 34.84 -12.00 -2.74
CA PRO A 8 33.77 -11.29 -3.43
C PRO A 8 32.43 -12.02 -3.23
N PHE A 9 31.34 -11.26 -3.15
CA PHE A 9 29.99 -11.81 -3.08
C PHE A 9 29.69 -12.63 -4.35
N GLN A 10 29.39 -13.92 -4.17
CA GLN A 10 28.82 -14.80 -5.19
C GLN A 10 27.29 -14.78 -5.07
N ALA A 11 26.61 -14.34 -6.13
CA ALA A 11 25.18 -14.62 -6.32
C ALA A 11 25.02 -16.05 -6.88
N PRO A 12 23.93 -16.77 -6.56
CA PRO A 12 23.78 -18.17 -6.92
C PRO A 12 23.53 -18.35 -8.42
N ASP A 13 24.14 -19.42 -8.94
CA ASP A 13 24.24 -19.83 -10.33
C ASP A 13 22.87 -20.12 -10.97
N ASP A 14 22.58 -19.49 -12.11
CA ASP A 14 21.77 -20.09 -13.17
C ASP A 14 22.75 -20.60 -14.24
N ASP A 15 22.68 -21.92 -14.45
CA ASP A 15 23.52 -22.71 -15.35
C ASP A 15 23.63 -22.09 -16.76
N ASP A 16 24.83 -22.18 -17.34
CA ASP A 16 25.15 -22.07 -18.78
C ASP A 16 25.49 -20.71 -19.42
N ASN A 17 26.23 -19.82 -18.73
CA ASN A 17 27.24 -19.01 -19.45
C ASN A 17 28.42 -18.55 -18.57
N ASN A 18 29.63 -18.62 -19.12
CA ASN A 18 30.91 -18.21 -18.53
C ASN A 18 30.83 -17.09 -17.48
N GLY A 19 31.11 -17.43 -16.21
CA GLY A 19 31.15 -16.52 -15.05
C GLY A 19 32.29 -15.50 -15.06
N GLN A 20 32.34 -14.63 -16.08
CA GLN A 20 33.00 -13.34 -15.95
C GLN A 20 31.94 -12.29 -15.58
N PRO A 21 32.22 -11.38 -14.64
CA PRO A 21 31.36 -10.22 -14.43
C PRO A 21 31.33 -9.44 -15.74
N GLN A 22 30.23 -9.55 -16.50
CA GLN A 22 30.03 -8.82 -17.73
C GLN A 22 29.97 -7.33 -17.38
N VAL A 23 31.08 -6.63 -17.61
CA VAL A 23 31.11 -5.17 -17.50
C VAL A 23 30.35 -4.65 -18.71
N LEU A 24 29.14 -4.15 -18.47
CA LEU A 24 28.32 -3.49 -19.49
C LEU A 24 29.04 -2.21 -19.96
N ASP A 25 29.14 -2.03 -21.28
CA ASP A 25 29.64 -0.79 -21.86
C ASP A 25 28.67 0.37 -21.55
N GLU A 26 29.13 1.62 -21.62
CA GLU A 26 28.34 2.80 -21.21
C GLU A 26 26.99 2.92 -21.93
N THR A 27 26.94 2.50 -23.19
CA THR A 27 25.71 2.48 -24.01
C THR A 27 24.75 1.39 -23.53
N GLU A 28 25.25 0.20 -23.21
CA GLU A 28 24.43 -0.92 -22.71
C GLU A 28 23.87 -0.61 -21.31
N GLN A 29 24.64 0.08 -20.45
CA GLN A 29 24.14 0.53 -19.15
C GLN A 29 23.00 1.54 -19.27
N GLU A 30 23.11 2.50 -20.20
CA GLU A 30 22.04 3.49 -20.43
C GLU A 30 20.77 2.81 -20.96
N GLU A 31 20.90 1.91 -21.94
CA GLU A 31 19.76 1.17 -22.49
C GLU A 31 19.08 0.30 -21.42
N LEU A 32 19.87 -0.37 -20.57
CA LEU A 32 19.32 -1.17 -19.47
C LEU A 32 18.57 -0.30 -18.46
N ILE A 33 19.14 0.81 -18.03
CA ILE A 33 18.50 1.75 -17.08
C ILE A 33 17.23 2.33 -17.68
N GLU A 34 17.24 2.71 -18.96
CA GLU A 34 16.06 3.23 -19.65
C GLU A 34 14.95 2.19 -19.74
N ASN A 35 15.29 0.93 -20.08
CA ASN A 35 14.35 -0.17 -20.10
C ASN A 35 13.75 -0.45 -18.72
N LEU A 36 14.58 -0.49 -17.67
CA LEU A 36 14.13 -0.64 -16.28
C LEU A 36 13.22 0.50 -15.85
N ARG A 37 13.54 1.75 -16.20
CA ARG A 37 12.70 2.92 -15.93
C ARG A 37 11.34 2.79 -16.60
N LYS A 38 11.32 2.40 -17.87
CA LYS A 38 10.10 2.22 -18.65
C LYS A 38 9.23 1.12 -18.04
N GLU A 39 9.80 -0.04 -17.74
CA GLU A 39 9.09 -1.16 -17.12
C GLU A 39 8.57 -0.80 -15.72
N ASN A 40 9.39 -0.15 -14.89
CA ASN A 40 8.99 0.31 -13.56
C ASN A 40 7.82 1.30 -13.65
N SER A 41 7.89 2.28 -14.57
CA SER A 41 6.81 3.26 -14.75
C SER A 41 5.50 2.62 -15.22
N GLN A 42 5.56 1.64 -16.13
CA GLN A 42 4.38 0.90 -16.61
C GLN A 42 3.76 0.04 -15.51
N THR A 43 4.60 -0.68 -14.76
CA THR A 43 4.17 -1.53 -13.64
C THR A 43 3.59 -0.70 -12.50
N SER A 44 4.22 0.43 -12.18
CA SER A 44 3.73 1.40 -11.18
C SER A 44 2.37 1.96 -11.57
N ALA A 45 2.21 2.42 -12.82
CA ALA A 45 0.93 2.93 -13.31
C ALA A 45 -0.19 1.88 -13.22
N ARG A 46 0.08 0.64 -13.62
CA ARG A 46 -0.88 -0.47 -13.53
C ARG A 46 -1.24 -0.79 -12.07
N THR A 47 -0.25 -0.79 -11.18
CA THR A 47 -0.45 -1.05 -9.75
C THR A 47 -1.31 0.04 -9.10
N ILE A 48 -1.08 1.31 -9.45
CA ILE A 48 -1.91 2.43 -8.98
C ILE A 48 -3.36 2.25 -9.43
N VAL A 49 -3.61 1.83 -10.68
CA VAL A 49 -4.99 1.54 -11.16
C VAL A 49 -5.64 0.41 -10.35
N MET A 50 -4.89 -0.64 -10.01
CA MET A 50 -5.41 -1.71 -9.15
C MET A 50 -5.76 -1.20 -7.74
N LEU A 51 -4.93 -0.35 -7.15
CA LEU A 51 -5.22 0.28 -5.86
C LEU A 51 -6.48 1.15 -5.89
N HIS A 52 -6.74 1.86 -7.01
CA HIS A 52 -8.00 2.56 -7.21
C HIS A 52 -9.20 1.61 -7.21
N GLY A 53 -9.06 0.44 -7.85
CA GLY A 53 -10.09 -0.60 -7.82
C GLY A 53 -10.41 -1.04 -6.39
N VAL A 54 -9.37 -1.31 -5.58
CA VAL A 54 -9.53 -1.71 -4.17
C VAL A 54 -10.18 -0.59 -3.35
N LEU A 55 -9.71 0.66 -3.47
CA LEU A 55 -10.26 1.81 -2.76
C LEU A 55 -11.70 2.11 -3.18
N GLY A 56 -12.00 2.04 -4.47
CA GLY A 56 -13.33 2.26 -5.02
C GLY A 56 -14.32 1.21 -4.52
N PHE A 57 -13.91 -0.07 -4.55
CA PHE A 57 -14.72 -1.17 -4.02
C PHE A 57 -14.95 -1.03 -2.51
N SER A 58 -13.89 -0.74 -1.75
CA SER A 58 -13.98 -0.51 -0.30
C SER A 58 -14.89 0.68 0.04
N SER A 59 -14.79 1.77 -0.71
CA SER A 59 -15.63 2.95 -0.52
C SER A 59 -17.09 2.67 -0.86
N LEU A 60 -17.35 1.91 -1.93
CA LEU A 60 -18.69 1.47 -2.28
C LEU A 60 -19.31 0.62 -1.17
N LEU A 61 -18.56 -0.31 -0.60
CA LEU A 61 -18.99 -1.13 0.53
C LEU A 61 -19.30 -0.30 1.79
N GLN A 62 -18.51 0.73 2.09
CA GLN A 62 -18.80 1.64 3.20
C GLN A 62 -20.04 2.50 2.92
N LEU A 63 -20.24 2.91 1.66
CA LEU A 63 -21.41 3.69 1.24
C LEU A 63 -22.71 2.87 1.31
N THR A 64 -22.70 1.61 0.86
CA THR A 64 -23.88 0.73 0.98
C THR A 64 -24.25 0.48 2.44
N TYR A 65 -23.26 0.31 3.32
CA TYR A 65 -23.49 0.22 4.75
C TYR A 65 -24.08 1.52 5.33
N LEU A 66 -23.57 2.69 4.92
CA LEU A 66 -24.06 4.00 5.35
C LEU A 66 -25.53 4.24 4.95
N LEU A 67 -25.94 3.75 3.79
CA LEU A 67 -27.31 3.88 3.27
C LEU A 67 -28.29 2.88 3.90
N LYS A 68 -27.81 1.88 4.65
CA LYS A 68 -28.65 0.84 5.24
C LYS A 68 -29.25 1.31 6.59
N PRO A 69 -30.59 1.39 6.73
CA PRO A 69 -31.22 1.93 7.95
C PRO A 69 -30.95 1.10 9.21
N SER A 70 -30.69 -0.20 9.06
CA SER A 70 -30.58 -1.12 10.18
C SER A 70 -29.25 -0.97 10.95
N ASN A 71 -28.26 -0.25 10.39
CA ASN A 71 -26.89 -0.10 10.93
C ASN A 71 -26.21 -1.43 11.34
N SER A 72 -26.75 -2.56 10.91
CA SER A 72 -26.28 -3.90 11.27
C SER A 72 -25.12 -4.28 10.36
N SER A 73 -24.12 -4.98 10.89
CA SER A 73 -22.97 -5.41 10.09
C SER A 73 -23.43 -6.14 8.83
N PRO A 74 -22.94 -5.78 7.64
CA PRO A 74 -23.34 -6.45 6.39
C PRO A 74 -22.92 -7.92 6.39
N LEU A 75 -21.91 -8.27 7.18
CA LEU A 75 -21.48 -9.65 7.39
C LEU A 75 -22.55 -10.51 8.08
N PHE A 76 -23.55 -9.93 8.74
CA PHE A 76 -24.65 -10.71 9.32
C PHE A 76 -25.54 -11.39 8.29
N GLU A 77 -25.57 -10.90 7.04
CA GLU A 77 -26.32 -11.56 5.96
C GLU A 77 -25.69 -12.89 5.54
N PHE A 78 -24.36 -12.98 5.64
CA PHE A 78 -23.60 -14.19 5.29
C PHE A 78 -23.29 -15.07 6.51
N PHE A 79 -23.06 -14.44 7.66
CA PHE A 79 -22.66 -15.07 8.90
C PHE A 79 -23.57 -14.61 10.04
N PRO A 80 -24.77 -15.20 10.17
CA PRO A 80 -25.71 -14.83 11.21
C PRO A 80 -25.10 -15.05 12.61
N PRO A 81 -25.26 -14.09 13.53
CA PRO A 81 -24.68 -14.19 14.86
C PRO A 81 -25.41 -15.21 15.74
N THR A 82 -24.66 -15.88 16.60
CA THR A 82 -25.18 -16.81 17.61
C THR A 82 -25.85 -16.06 18.76
N SER A 83 -26.86 -16.68 19.38
CA SER A 83 -27.74 -16.10 20.40
C SER A 83 -27.03 -15.55 21.66
N THR A 84 -25.76 -15.86 21.86
CA THR A 84 -24.94 -15.45 23.01
C THR A 84 -24.26 -14.10 22.82
N THR A 85 -24.33 -13.50 21.64
CA THR A 85 -23.53 -12.34 21.27
C THR A 85 -24.39 -11.08 21.12
N SER A 86 -23.89 -9.94 21.60
CA SER A 86 -24.58 -8.66 21.45
C SER A 86 -24.73 -8.28 19.98
N LEU A 87 -25.99 -8.21 19.52
CA LEU A 87 -26.41 -7.80 18.19
C LEU A 87 -26.37 -6.28 17.96
N GLU A 88 -26.19 -5.52 19.04
CA GLU A 88 -26.21 -4.07 18.99
C GLU A 88 -24.95 -3.52 18.32
N SER A 89 -25.12 -2.49 17.51
CA SER A 89 -24.03 -1.86 16.77
C SER A 89 -23.07 -1.10 17.70
N ILE A 90 -21.87 -0.79 17.18
CA ILE A 90 -20.99 0.18 17.84
C ILE A 90 -21.70 1.54 17.93
N PRO A 91 -21.46 2.34 18.99
CA PRO A 91 -22.03 3.67 19.07
C PRO A 91 -21.52 4.54 17.91
N ALA A 92 -22.40 5.39 17.36
CA ALA A 92 -22.12 6.26 16.22
C ALA A 92 -21.54 5.52 14.97
N PRO A 93 -22.20 4.46 14.47
CA PRO A 93 -21.69 3.67 13.34
C PRO A 93 -21.56 4.53 12.07
N THR A 94 -22.51 5.44 11.86
CA THR A 94 -22.50 6.42 10.76
C THR A 94 -21.24 7.29 10.78
N SER A 95 -20.82 7.78 11.94
CA SER A 95 -19.62 8.62 12.07
C SER A 95 -18.36 7.84 11.72
N PHE A 96 -18.26 6.58 12.13
CA PHE A 96 -17.13 5.73 11.78
C PHE A 96 -17.08 5.37 10.30
N SER A 97 -18.23 5.17 9.65
CA SER A 97 -18.28 4.96 8.20
C SER A 97 -17.94 6.21 7.41
N LEU A 98 -18.38 7.39 7.84
CA LEU A 98 -17.94 8.66 7.26
C LEU A 98 -16.43 8.86 7.43
N LEU A 99 -15.89 8.55 8.62
CA LEU A 99 -14.45 8.59 8.85
C LEU A 99 -13.71 7.62 7.92
N ALA A 100 -14.20 6.40 7.72
CA ALA A 100 -13.61 5.45 6.77
C ALA A 100 -13.56 5.99 5.33
N LEU A 101 -14.65 6.64 4.87
CA LEU A 101 -14.69 7.29 3.56
C LEU A 101 -13.68 8.44 3.46
N LEU A 102 -13.56 9.26 4.51
CA LEU A 102 -12.55 10.33 4.57
C LEU A 102 -11.13 9.77 4.56
N LEU A 103 -10.87 8.65 5.23
CA LEU A 103 -9.58 7.98 5.21
C LEU A 103 -9.27 7.42 3.81
N HIS A 104 -10.25 6.85 3.09
CA HIS A 104 -10.03 6.45 1.69
C HIS A 104 -9.76 7.65 0.78
N ALA A 105 -10.45 8.78 0.98
CA ALA A 105 -10.15 10.01 0.25
C ALA A 105 -8.72 10.50 0.54
N ASN A 106 -8.27 10.42 1.79
CA ASN A 106 -6.88 10.71 2.16
C ASN A 106 -5.87 9.76 1.47
N LEU A 107 -6.19 8.48 1.34
CA LEU A 107 -5.35 7.52 0.60
C LEU A 107 -5.28 7.86 -0.90
N LEU A 108 -6.37 8.34 -1.51
CA LEU A 108 -6.35 8.80 -2.91
C LEU A 108 -5.41 10.00 -3.10
N LEU A 109 -5.34 10.91 -2.12
CA LEU A 109 -4.39 12.03 -2.16
C LEU A 109 -2.92 11.56 -2.10
N HIS A 110 -2.64 10.47 -1.37
CA HIS A 110 -1.29 9.87 -1.36
C HIS A 110 -0.91 9.27 -2.72
N LEU A 111 -1.86 8.66 -3.44
CA LEU A 111 -1.62 8.06 -4.75
C LEU A 111 -1.50 9.11 -5.87
N HIS A 112 -2.14 10.26 -5.71
CA HIS A 112 -2.15 11.34 -6.68
C HIS A 112 -1.84 12.70 -6.04
N PRO A 113 -0.57 12.95 -5.70
CA PRO A 113 -0.15 14.23 -5.13
C PRO A 113 -0.39 15.40 -6.11
N THR A 114 -0.53 15.13 -7.41
CA THR A 114 -0.82 16.13 -8.44
C THR A 114 -2.22 16.75 -8.32
N PHE A 115 -3.19 16.09 -7.68
CA PHE A 115 -4.47 16.70 -7.36
C PHE A 115 -4.34 17.88 -6.40
N LEU A 116 -3.20 18.01 -5.70
CA LEU A 116 -2.95 19.08 -4.76
C LEU A 116 -2.51 20.40 -5.43
N HIS A 117 -2.18 20.38 -6.72
CA HIS A 117 -1.50 21.50 -7.37
C HIS A 117 -2.43 22.65 -7.81
N ASN A 118 -3.74 22.40 -7.99
CA ASN A 118 -4.66 23.37 -8.62
C ASN A 118 -5.85 23.84 -7.75
N ALA A 119 -6.01 23.37 -6.53
CA ALA A 119 -7.05 23.84 -5.63
C ALA A 119 -6.59 23.63 -4.19
N PHE A 120 -6.57 24.66 -3.33
CA PHE A 120 -6.27 24.56 -1.89
C PHE A 120 -6.72 23.22 -1.28
N PRO A 121 -5.81 22.27 -1.05
CA PRO A 121 -6.19 20.99 -0.47
C PRO A 121 -5.45 20.74 0.85
N PRO A 122 -6.03 19.96 1.76
CA PRO A 122 -5.34 19.55 2.97
C PRO A 122 -4.12 18.71 2.60
N ILE A 123 -2.99 18.99 3.26
CA ILE A 123 -1.81 18.11 3.26
C ILE A 123 -2.31 16.70 3.67
N PRO A 124 -1.99 15.64 2.91
CA PRO A 124 -2.50 14.32 3.22
C PRO A 124 -2.01 13.89 4.61
N LEU A 125 -2.93 13.38 5.43
CA LEU A 125 -2.63 12.85 6.75
C LEU A 125 -1.64 11.69 6.61
N SER A 126 -0.68 11.60 7.53
CA SER A 126 0.30 10.51 7.53
C SER A 126 -0.38 9.14 7.64
N TYR A 127 0.28 8.08 7.15
CA TYR A 127 -0.22 6.73 7.30
C TYR A 127 -0.42 6.36 8.79
N SER A 128 0.50 6.74 9.67
CA SER A 128 0.40 6.48 11.12
C SER A 128 -0.86 7.07 11.75
N THR A 129 -1.20 8.32 11.41
CA THR A 129 -2.44 8.96 11.90
C THR A 129 -3.68 8.30 11.31
N SER A 130 -3.63 7.92 10.03
CA SER A 130 -4.70 7.18 9.35
C SER A 130 -4.96 5.82 10.02
N TYR A 131 -3.91 5.07 10.37
CA TYR A 131 -4.03 3.82 11.14
C TYR A 131 -4.64 4.05 12.52
N ALA A 132 -4.13 5.04 13.26
CA ALA A 132 -4.64 5.33 14.59
C ALA A 132 -6.15 5.61 14.57
N LEU A 133 -6.60 6.43 13.61
CA LEU A 133 -8.01 6.75 13.41
C LEU A 133 -8.83 5.53 12.97
N ALA A 134 -8.31 4.72 12.04
CA ALA A 134 -9.00 3.52 11.56
C ALA A 134 -9.17 2.45 12.65
N CYS A 135 -8.23 2.37 13.60
CA CYS A 135 -8.28 1.39 14.69
C CYS A 135 -9.25 1.77 15.82
N VAL A 136 -9.79 2.99 15.86
CA VAL A 136 -10.73 3.41 16.92
C VAL A 136 -12.00 2.56 16.93
N ALA A 137 -12.63 2.36 15.77
CA ALA A 137 -13.85 1.57 15.66
C ALA A 137 -13.67 0.09 16.06
N PRO A 138 -12.67 -0.66 15.55
CA PRO A 138 -12.48 -2.06 15.93
C PRO A 138 -12.01 -2.25 17.37
N THR A 139 -11.19 -1.34 17.92
CA THR A 139 -10.81 -1.40 19.34
C THR A 139 -12.03 -1.15 20.24
N LEU A 140 -12.90 -0.22 19.88
CA LEU A 140 -14.15 0.02 20.58
C LEU A 140 -15.11 -1.18 20.47
N ALA A 141 -15.21 -1.81 19.30
CA ALA A 141 -16.01 -3.02 19.09
C ALA A 141 -15.54 -4.17 19.99
N LEU A 142 -14.22 -4.37 20.09
CA LEU A 142 -13.61 -5.36 20.98
C LEU A 142 -13.88 -5.04 22.46
N PHE A 143 -13.68 -3.79 22.87
CA PHE A 143 -13.88 -3.37 24.26
C PHE A 143 -15.34 -3.53 24.73
N LEU A 144 -16.30 -3.29 23.83
CA LEU A 144 -17.73 -3.45 24.08
C LEU A 144 -18.21 -4.90 23.94
N GLY A 145 -17.33 -5.86 23.65
CA GLY A 145 -17.70 -7.27 23.47
C GLY A 145 -18.72 -7.48 22.34
N ARG A 146 -18.64 -6.68 21.27
CA ARG A 146 -19.54 -6.81 20.11
C ARG A 146 -19.23 -8.08 19.33
N ALA A 147 -20.18 -8.48 18.48
CA ALA A 147 -20.01 -9.63 17.61
C ALA A 147 -18.74 -9.52 16.75
N TRP A 148 -18.05 -10.65 16.55
CA TRP A 148 -16.81 -10.68 15.79
C TRP A 148 -16.98 -10.16 14.36
N GLN A 149 -18.19 -10.31 13.77
CA GLN A 149 -18.55 -9.75 12.47
C GLN A 149 -18.52 -8.21 12.48
N THR A 150 -18.94 -7.58 13.57
CA THR A 150 -18.88 -6.12 13.72
C THR A 150 -17.43 -5.67 13.85
N THR A 151 -16.64 -6.36 14.65
CA THR A 151 -15.21 -6.09 14.80
C THR A 151 -14.49 -6.23 13.45
N LEU A 152 -14.68 -7.35 12.76
CA LEU A 152 -14.05 -7.62 11.47
C LEU A 152 -14.45 -6.57 10.43
N TRP A 153 -15.73 -6.22 10.35
CA TRP A 153 -16.21 -5.15 9.47
C TRP A 153 -15.55 -3.81 9.79
N SER A 154 -15.49 -3.43 11.07
CA SER A 154 -14.88 -2.19 11.50
C SER A 154 -13.35 -2.15 11.32
N SER A 155 -12.69 -3.30 11.23
CA SER A 155 -11.26 -3.41 10.91
C SER A 155 -10.94 -3.22 9.43
N PHE A 156 -11.96 -3.30 8.55
CA PHE A 156 -11.76 -3.27 7.10
C PHE A 156 -11.02 -2.00 6.59
N PRO A 157 -11.36 -0.78 7.05
CA PRO A 157 -10.62 0.42 6.65
C PRO A 157 -9.13 0.37 7.03
N ALA A 158 -8.80 -0.17 8.22
CA ALA A 158 -7.42 -0.33 8.66
C ALA A 158 -6.63 -1.30 7.78
N LEU A 159 -7.26 -2.40 7.35
CA LEU A 159 -6.65 -3.35 6.41
C LEU A 159 -6.39 -2.72 5.04
N VAL A 160 -7.31 -1.90 4.54
CA VAL A 160 -7.15 -1.19 3.26
C VAL A 160 -6.01 -0.17 3.34
N ILE A 161 -5.91 0.59 4.43
CA ILE A 161 -4.75 1.47 4.68
C ILE A 161 -3.46 0.64 4.72
N GLY A 162 -3.49 -0.51 5.40
CA GLY A 162 -2.47 -1.57 5.40
C GLY A 162 -1.89 -1.85 4.03
N LEU A 163 -2.77 -2.33 3.17
CA LEU A 163 -2.46 -2.74 1.81
C LEU A 163 -1.94 -1.57 0.97
N VAL A 164 -2.62 -0.43 0.98
CA VAL A 164 -2.21 0.74 0.19
C VAL A 164 -0.85 1.25 0.64
N HIS A 165 -0.59 1.32 1.95
CA HIS A 165 0.70 1.73 2.48
C HIS A 165 1.82 0.78 2.04
N SER A 166 1.62 -0.53 2.17
CA SER A 166 2.61 -1.54 1.80
C SER A 166 2.93 -1.51 0.30
N VAL A 167 1.92 -1.41 -0.55
CA VAL A 167 2.14 -1.35 -2.01
C VAL A 167 2.81 -0.03 -2.38
N HIS A 168 2.37 1.08 -1.81
CA HIS A 168 2.97 2.39 -2.09
C HIS A 168 4.42 2.49 -1.62
N SER A 169 4.79 1.88 -0.48
CA SER A 169 6.19 1.84 -0.05
C SER A 169 7.05 1.04 -1.02
N THR A 170 6.57 -0.11 -1.50
CA THR A 170 7.29 -0.91 -2.51
C THR A 170 7.50 -0.14 -3.82
N LEU A 171 6.51 0.65 -4.27
CA LEU A 171 6.68 1.51 -5.45
C LEU A 171 7.78 2.55 -5.24
N LYS A 172 7.81 3.21 -4.06
CA LYS A 172 8.84 4.18 -3.72
C LYS A 172 10.23 3.57 -3.60
N GLU A 173 10.32 2.37 -3.02
CA GLU A 173 11.57 1.61 -2.95
C GLU A 173 12.09 1.27 -4.35
N GLY A 174 11.21 0.93 -5.29
CA GLY A 174 11.56 0.71 -6.70
C GLY A 174 12.13 1.95 -7.37
N ASP A 175 11.48 3.10 -7.19
CA ASP A 175 11.97 4.38 -7.72
C ASP A 175 13.32 4.78 -7.11
N GLN A 176 13.49 4.56 -5.80
CA GLN A 176 14.76 4.82 -5.12
C GLN A 176 15.87 3.89 -5.61
N ALA A 177 15.60 2.59 -5.77
CA ALA A 177 16.57 1.62 -6.26
C ALA A 177 17.06 1.99 -7.68
N LEU A 178 16.16 2.48 -8.54
CA LEU A 178 16.51 2.95 -9.88
C LEU A 178 17.40 4.21 -9.82
N ALA A 179 17.07 5.16 -8.94
CA ALA A 179 17.89 6.36 -8.74
C ALA A 179 19.29 6.04 -8.18
N GLU A 180 19.39 5.04 -7.31
CA GLU A 180 20.68 4.53 -6.81
C GLU A 180 21.48 3.83 -7.92
N LEU A 181 20.81 3.08 -8.80
CA LEU A 181 21.41 2.45 -9.99
C LEU A 181 22.00 3.51 -10.94
N GLU A 182 21.27 4.61 -11.17
CA GLU A 182 21.74 5.75 -11.95
C GLU A 182 22.96 6.43 -11.31
N ALA A 183 23.00 6.51 -9.97
CA ALA A 183 24.14 7.07 -9.24
C ALA A 183 25.40 6.18 -9.32
N LEU A 184 25.24 4.88 -9.55
CA LEU A 184 26.33 3.91 -9.71
C LEU A 184 26.86 3.80 -11.15
N LYS A 185 26.26 4.52 -12.11
CA LYS A 185 26.69 4.53 -13.51
C LYS A 185 28.18 4.86 -13.62
N TYR A 186 28.94 3.96 -14.24
CA TYR A 186 30.37 4.17 -14.46
C TYR A 186 30.59 5.22 -15.54
N ARG A 187 31.51 6.15 -15.30
CA ARG A 187 32.06 7.04 -16.34
C ARG A 187 33.50 6.61 -16.59
N ALA A 188 33.77 6.03 -17.75
CA ALA A 188 35.14 5.79 -18.18
C ALA A 188 35.82 7.14 -18.41
N ALA A 189 37.02 7.32 -17.85
CA ALA A 189 37.90 8.38 -18.31
C ALA A 189 38.33 8.02 -19.74
N GLY A 190 37.91 8.83 -20.73
CA GLY A 190 38.39 8.69 -22.09
C GLY A 190 39.92 8.80 -22.17
N PRO A 191 40.55 8.28 -23.25
CA PRO A 191 42.00 8.38 -23.45
C PRO A 191 42.49 9.82 -23.58
#